data_AF-A0A2V8SQC1-F1
#
_entry.id   AF-A0A2V8SQC1-F1
#
_cell.length_a   1.000
_cell.length_b   1.000
_cell.length_c   1.000
_cell.angle_alpha   90.00
_cell.angle_beta   90.00
_cell.angle_gamma   90.00
#
_symmetry.space_group_name_H-M   'P 1'
#
loop_
_entity.id
_entity.type
_entity.pdbx_description
1 polymer ?
#
loop_
_entity_poly.entity_id
_entity_poly.type
_entity_poly.pdbx_seq_one_letter_code
_entity_poly.pdbx_strand_id
1 'polypeptide(L)'
;MDDEENTELIPKKQSLFPVSADDIVDNALQSLDETQARRVTEKAADEIVRLAVEKRKAEYRNSAAQEEMRNLINNANLLDQQVSDYKIDSTFETASGTTNVEIRKSGGSRQQLIMIGGVLILFALVAYFLLRN
;
A
#
# COMPACT_ATOMS: atom_id res chain seq x y z
N MET A 1 44.43 46.69 -27.95
CA MET A 1 44.02 46.56 -29.36
C MET A 1 44.54 45.22 -29.84
N ASP A 2 44.17 44.14 -29.15
CA ASP A 2 42.83 43.53 -29.04
C ASP A 2 42.58 42.74 -30.31
N ASP A 3 42.60 41.42 -30.17
CA ASP A 3 41.74 40.48 -30.89
C ASP A 3 41.84 39.14 -30.14
N GLU A 4 40.99 39.02 -29.12
CA GLU A 4 40.56 37.77 -28.48
C GLU A 4 39.65 36.95 -29.42
N GLU A 5 39.26 35.76 -28.97
CA GLU A 5 38.22 34.86 -29.50
C GLU A 5 38.63 33.89 -30.61
N ASN A 6 38.38 32.58 -30.58
CA ASN A 6 37.61 31.73 -29.66
C ASN A 6 38.12 30.29 -29.92
N THR A 7 39.11 29.80 -29.18
CA THR A 7 39.33 28.35 -29.08
C THR A 7 38.23 27.80 -28.19
N GLU A 8 37.16 27.34 -28.83
CA GLU A 8 35.99 26.73 -28.21
C GLU A 8 36.43 25.46 -27.45
N LEU A 9 36.78 25.65 -26.17
CA LEU A 9 36.97 24.59 -25.19
C LEU A 9 35.59 24.03 -24.85
N ILE A 10 34.98 23.31 -25.79
CA ILE A 10 33.78 22.54 -25.50
C ILE A 10 34.25 21.34 -24.66
N PRO A 11 33.90 21.24 -23.36
CA PRO A 11 34.20 20.03 -22.62
C PRO A 11 33.47 18.88 -23.30
N LYS A 12 34.22 17.83 -23.70
CA LYS A 12 33.61 16.58 -24.16
C LYS A 12 32.61 16.18 -23.10
N LYS A 13 31.33 16.10 -23.47
CA LYS A 13 30.23 15.73 -22.59
C LYS A 13 30.59 14.42 -21.90
N GLN A 14 31.15 14.49 -20.69
CA GLN A 14 31.15 13.37 -19.77
C GLN A 14 29.68 13.13 -19.49
N SER A 15 29.19 12.01 -20.02
CA SER A 15 27.86 11.51 -19.69
C SER A 15 27.75 11.45 -18.17
N LEU A 16 26.96 12.35 -17.60
CA LEU A 16 26.63 12.39 -16.18
C LEU A 16 25.63 11.30 -15.80
N PHE A 17 25.30 10.41 -16.74
CA PHE A 17 24.45 9.26 -16.49
C PHE A 17 25.31 8.11 -15.97
N PRO A 18 24.90 7.47 -14.87
CA PRO A 18 25.60 6.31 -14.36
C PRO A 18 25.67 5.27 -15.48
N VAL A 19 26.87 4.76 -15.72
CA VAL A 19 27.16 3.61 -16.58
C VAL A 19 26.03 2.59 -16.41
N SER A 20 25.41 2.16 -17.50
CA SER A 20 24.27 1.24 -17.41
C SER A 20 24.71 -0.04 -16.70
N ALA A 21 23.82 -0.68 -15.93
CA ALA A 21 24.18 -1.87 -15.17
C ALA A 21 24.77 -2.96 -16.07
N ASP A 22 24.28 -3.05 -17.31
CA ASP A 22 24.76 -3.99 -18.33
C ASP A 22 26.20 -3.66 -18.78
N ASP A 23 26.53 -2.37 -19.01
CA ASP A 23 27.89 -1.93 -19.38
C ASP A 23 28.91 -2.19 -18.25
N ILE A 24 28.50 -2.14 -16.99
CA ILE A 24 29.37 -2.45 -15.83
C ILE A 24 29.63 -3.96 -15.75
N VAL A 25 28.59 -4.77 -15.99
CA VAL A 25 28.67 -6.23 -15.94
C VAL A 25 29.54 -6.76 -17.07
N ASP A 26 29.36 -6.27 -18.30
CA ASP A 26 30.12 -6.73 -19.47
C ASP A 26 31.62 -6.40 -19.37
N ASN A 27 31.96 -5.22 -18.84
CA ASN A 27 33.34 -4.80 -18.63
C ASN A 27 34.00 -5.57 -17.47
N ALA A 28 33.23 -5.87 -16.41
CA ALA A 28 33.69 -6.74 -15.33
C ALA A 28 33.96 -8.16 -15.85
N LEU A 29 33.07 -8.73 -16.67
CA LEU A 29 33.19 -10.08 -17.23
C LEU A 29 34.36 -10.23 -18.22
N GLN A 30 34.71 -9.19 -18.99
CA GLN A 30 35.87 -9.20 -19.89
C GLN A 30 37.22 -9.26 -19.16
N SER A 31 37.25 -8.89 -17.88
CA SER A 31 38.47 -8.89 -17.06
C SER A 31 38.64 -10.15 -16.20
N LEU A 32 37.71 -11.11 -16.26
CA LEU A 32 37.74 -12.30 -15.42
C LEU A 32 38.62 -13.40 -16.02
N ASP A 33 39.60 -13.85 -15.26
CA ASP A 33 40.32 -15.10 -15.51
C ASP A 33 39.34 -16.30 -15.45
N GLU A 34 39.62 -17.41 -16.15
CA GLU A 34 38.73 -18.60 -16.24
C GLU A 34 38.25 -19.10 -14.86
N THR A 35 39.13 -18.99 -13.86
CA THR A 35 38.84 -19.38 -12.48
C THR A 35 37.92 -18.40 -11.74
N GLN A 36 37.91 -17.13 -12.13
CA GLN A 36 37.02 -16.10 -11.57
C GLN A 36 35.64 -16.15 -12.21
N ALA A 37 35.56 -16.36 -13.52
CA ALA A 37 34.29 -16.58 -14.22
C ALA A 37 33.51 -17.76 -13.61
N ARG A 38 34.21 -18.85 -13.27
CA ARG A 38 33.61 -20.01 -12.60
C ARG A 38 33.05 -19.69 -11.21
N ARG A 39 33.78 -18.89 -10.40
CA ARG A 39 33.30 -18.44 -9.07
C ARG A 39 32.13 -17.46 -9.14
N VAL A 40 32.13 -16.57 -10.13
CA VAL A 40 31.02 -15.64 -10.35
C VAL A 40 29.77 -16.41 -10.79
N THR A 41 29.94 -17.42 -11.65
CA THR A 41 28.83 -18.29 -12.09
C THR A 41 28.26 -19.10 -10.93
N GLU A 42 29.12 -19.65 -10.07
CA GLU A 42 28.71 -20.36 -8.84
C GLU A 42 27.93 -19.43 -7.89
N LYS A 43 28.44 -18.23 -7.64
CA LYS A 43 27.77 -17.23 -6.79
C LYS A 43 26.47 -16.73 -7.39
N ALA A 44 26.41 -16.56 -8.70
CA ALA A 44 25.19 -16.17 -9.41
C ALA A 44 24.13 -17.28 -9.34
N ALA A 45 24.53 -18.55 -9.48
CA ALA A 45 23.62 -19.67 -9.32
C ALA A 45 23.03 -19.74 -7.90
N ASP A 46 23.86 -19.53 -6.88
CA ASP A 46 23.43 -19.53 -5.48
C ASP A 46 22.45 -18.36 -5.19
N GLU A 47 22.74 -17.17 -5.71
CA GLU A 47 21.87 -16.00 -5.54
C GLU A 47 20.54 -16.17 -6.31
N ILE A 48 20.53 -16.81 -7.48
CA ILE A 48 19.30 -17.14 -8.21
C ILE A 48 18.40 -18.07 -7.39
N VAL A 49 18.97 -19.10 -6.77
CA VAL A 49 18.23 -20.03 -5.92
C VAL A 49 17.66 -19.28 -4.71
N ARG A 50 18.47 -18.45 -4.06
CA ARG A 50 18.02 -17.63 -2.93
C ARG A 50 16.89 -16.68 -3.33
N LEU A 51 17.01 -16.01 -4.46
CA LEU A 51 15.99 -15.10 -5.00
C LEU A 51 14.68 -15.84 -5.29
N ALA A 52 14.76 -17.05 -5.83
CA ALA A 52 13.59 -17.88 -6.10
C ALA A 52 12.87 -18.30 -4.80
N VAL A 53 13.62 -18.64 -3.75
CA VAL A 53 13.07 -18.95 -2.42
C VAL A 53 12.41 -17.73 -1.79
N GLU A 54 13.08 -16.57 -1.82
CA GLU A 54 12.54 -15.32 -1.30
C GLU A 54 11.27 -14.90 -2.04
N LYS A 55 11.27 -15.00 -3.37
CA LYS A 55 10.10 -14.74 -4.21
C LYS A 55 8.94 -15.66 -3.84
N ARG A 56 9.19 -16.97 -3.74
CA ARG A 56 8.15 -17.94 -3.36
C ARG A 56 7.60 -17.67 -1.96
N LYS A 57 8.47 -17.32 -1.00
CA LYS A 57 8.06 -16.94 0.36
C LYS A 57 7.22 -15.65 0.36
N ALA A 58 7.58 -14.67 -0.45
CA ALA A 58 6.83 -13.43 -0.61
C ALA A 58 5.45 -13.68 -1.25
N GLU A 59 5.38 -14.54 -2.29
CA GLU A 59 4.13 -14.95 -2.92
C GLU A 59 3.21 -15.67 -1.93
N TYR A 60 3.74 -16.59 -1.12
CA TYR A 60 2.96 -17.26 -0.06
C TYR A 60 2.40 -16.26 0.97
N ARG A 61 3.23 -15.32 1.44
CA ARG A 61 2.77 -14.27 2.37
C ARG A 61 1.69 -13.41 1.76
N ASN A 62 1.85 -13.01 0.50
CA ASN A 62 0.86 -12.21 -0.22
C ASN A 62 -0.46 -12.98 -0.41
N SER A 63 -0.40 -14.26 -0.79
CA SER A 63 -1.58 -15.12 -0.92
C SER A 63 -2.31 -15.29 0.42
N ALA A 64 -1.58 -15.54 1.50
CA ALA A 64 -2.17 -15.66 2.83
C ALA A 64 -2.85 -14.34 3.26
N ALA A 65 -2.18 -13.21 3.07
CA ALA A 65 -2.76 -11.90 3.37
C ALA A 65 -4.00 -11.59 2.53
N GLN A 66 -4.04 -11.99 1.26
CA GLN A 66 -5.23 -11.85 0.41
C GLN A 66 -6.41 -12.68 0.93
N GLU A 67 -6.15 -13.91 1.37
CA GLU A 67 -7.18 -14.78 1.94
C GLU A 67 -7.72 -14.23 3.27
N GLU A 68 -6.83 -13.76 4.15
CA GLU A 68 -7.22 -13.09 5.40
C GLU A 68 -8.03 -11.82 5.14
N MET A 69 -7.63 -10.98 4.19
CA MET A 69 -8.39 -9.80 3.78
C MET A 69 -9.78 -10.17 3.25
N ARG A 70 -9.87 -11.23 2.44
CA ARG A 70 -11.15 -11.70 1.89
C ARG A 70 -12.08 -12.20 2.99
N ASN A 71 -11.54 -12.91 3.98
CA ASN A 71 -12.29 -13.35 5.15
C ASN A 71 -12.73 -12.18 6.02
N LEU A 72 -11.88 -11.16 6.21
CA LEU A 72 -12.24 -9.94 6.94
C LEU A 72 -13.42 -9.23 6.27
N ILE A 73 -13.38 -9.04 4.95
CA ILE A 73 -14.45 -8.40 4.18
C ILE A 73 -15.76 -9.17 4.32
N ASN A 74 -15.72 -10.50 4.19
CA ASN A 74 -16.90 -11.35 4.35
C ASN A 74 -17.51 -11.23 5.75
N ASN A 75 -16.67 -11.26 6.79
CA ASN A 75 -17.12 -11.10 8.18
C ASN A 75 -17.66 -9.70 8.46
N ALA A 76 -17.02 -8.66 7.92
CA ALA A 76 -17.50 -7.30 8.03
C ALA A 76 -18.86 -7.12 7.36
N ASN A 77 -19.09 -7.79 6.22
CA ASN A 77 -20.37 -7.73 5.50
C ASN A 77 -21.50 -8.48 6.24
N LEU A 78 -21.18 -9.58 6.92
CA LEU A 78 -22.12 -10.27 7.82
C LEU A 78 -22.47 -9.40 9.04
N LEU A 79 -21.47 -8.74 9.64
CA LEU A 79 -21.70 -7.78 10.73
C LEU A 79 -22.53 -6.58 10.26
N ASP A 80 -22.29 -6.09 9.04
CA ASP A 80 -23.01 -4.97 8.45
C ASP A 80 -24.52 -5.20 8.38
N GLN A 81 -24.93 -6.45 8.12
CA GLN A 81 -26.33 -6.85 8.05
C GLN A 81 -26.98 -7.06 9.42
N GLN A 82 -26.22 -7.46 10.44
CA GLN A 82 -26.77 -7.90 11.72
C GLN A 82 -26.65 -6.87 12.85
N VAL A 83 -25.67 -5.98 12.80
CA VAL A 83 -25.32 -5.10 13.93
C VAL A 83 -25.37 -3.62 13.51
N SER A 84 -26.00 -2.78 14.34
CA SER A 84 -26.14 -1.34 14.06
C SER A 84 -24.83 -0.57 14.16
N ASP A 85 -23.95 -1.00 15.05
CA ASP A 85 -22.70 -0.34 15.40
C ASP A 85 -21.57 -1.36 15.57
N TYR A 86 -20.45 -1.16 14.87
CA TYR A 86 -19.27 -1.99 15.07
C TYR A 86 -17.98 -1.29 14.65
N LYS A 87 -16.86 -1.77 15.22
CA LYS A 87 -15.50 -1.41 14.86
C LYS A 87 -14.68 -2.68 14.67
N ILE A 88 -14.01 -2.80 13.52
CA ILE A 88 -13.08 -3.89 13.20
C ILE A 88 -11.70 -3.27 12.95
N ASP A 89 -10.72 -3.70 13.74
CA ASP A 89 -9.32 -3.32 13.61
C ASP A 89 -8.52 -4.53 13.11
N SER A 90 -7.76 -4.39 12.02
CA SER A 90 -6.94 -5.49 11.49
C SER A 90 -5.64 -5.00 10.86
N THR A 91 -4.57 -5.76 11.07
CA THR A 91 -3.23 -5.48 10.54
C THR A 91 -2.81 -6.61 9.62
N PHE A 92 -2.43 -6.27 8.39
CA PHE A 92 -2.01 -7.23 7.37
C PHE A 92 -0.54 -7.03 7.00
N GLU A 93 0.24 -8.11 6.97
CA GLU A 93 1.58 -8.09 6.38
C GLU A 93 1.50 -8.34 4.87
N THR A 94 1.78 -7.30 4.09
CA THR A 94 1.82 -7.34 2.63
C THR A 94 3.26 -7.27 2.12
N ALA A 95 3.47 -7.57 0.83
CA ALA A 95 4.81 -7.53 0.23
C ALA A 95 5.51 -6.15 0.32
N SER A 96 4.74 -5.06 0.48
CA SER A 96 5.26 -3.70 0.66
C SER A 96 5.40 -3.26 2.12
N GLY A 97 5.01 -4.08 3.10
CA GLY A 97 5.03 -3.72 4.53
C GLY A 97 3.72 -4.05 5.26
N THR A 98 3.51 -3.42 6.41
CA THR A 98 2.31 -3.60 7.23
C THR A 98 1.21 -2.61 6.83
N THR A 99 0.00 -3.12 6.61
CA THR A 99 -1.19 -2.33 6.28
C THR A 99 -2.21 -2.47 7.39
N ASN A 100 -2.57 -1.34 8.01
CA ASN A 100 -3.63 -1.29 9.03
C ASN A 100 -4.96 -0.90 8.38
N VAL A 101 -6.01 -1.69 8.63
CA VAL A 101 -7.37 -1.47 8.14
C VAL A 101 -8.31 -1.33 9.33
N GLU A 102 -8.96 -0.18 9.42
CA GLU A 102 -10.04 0.09 10.38
C GLU A 102 -11.37 0.20 9.61
N ILE A 103 -12.38 -0.58 10.00
CA ILE A 103 -13.73 -0.52 9.46
C ILE A 103 -14.69 -0.16 10.60
N ARG A 104 -15.37 0.98 10.47
CA ARG A 104 -16.31 1.49 11.47
C ARG A 104 -17.68 1.77 10.87
N LYS A 105 -18.74 1.26 11.51
CA LYS A 105 -20.14 1.63 11.24
C LYS A 105 -20.75 2.24 12.49
N SER A 106 -21.39 3.39 12.32
CA SER A 106 -22.20 4.04 13.36
C SER A 106 -23.64 4.19 12.85
N GLY A 107 -24.57 3.44 13.40
CA GLY A 107 -25.98 3.51 13.14
C GLY A 107 -26.64 4.56 14.02
N GLY A 108 -27.04 5.69 13.42
CA GLY A 108 -27.93 6.63 14.09
C GLY A 108 -29.24 5.92 14.43
N SER A 109 -29.54 5.77 15.73
CA SER A 109 -30.68 4.96 16.15
C SER A 109 -32.00 5.62 15.69
N ARG A 110 -32.62 5.03 14.66
CA ARG A 110 -33.91 5.48 14.10
C ARG A 110 -35.01 5.60 15.16
N GLN A 111 -34.88 4.84 16.24
CA GLN A 111 -35.73 4.92 17.43
C GLN A 111 -35.59 6.25 18.19
N GLN A 112 -34.39 6.83 18.30
CA GLN A 112 -34.23 8.16 18.92
C GLN A 112 -34.95 9.24 18.11
N LEU A 113 -34.90 9.18 16.77
CA LEU A 113 -35.63 10.12 15.91
C LEU A 113 -37.15 10.01 16.10
N ILE A 114 -37.69 8.79 16.18
CA ILE A 114 -39.12 8.57 16.42
C ILE A 114 -39.52 9.07 17.82
N MET A 115 -38.69 8.82 18.83
CA MET A 115 -38.99 9.25 20.19
C MET A 115 -39.02 10.78 20.30
N ILE A 116 -38.04 11.48 19.72
CA ILE A 116 -37.99 12.95 19.70
C ILE A 116 -39.20 13.52 18.93
N GLY A 117 -39.51 12.95 17.76
CA GLY A 117 -40.67 13.36 16.97
C GLY A 117 -42.00 13.17 17.74
N GLY A 118 -42.16 12.04 18.42
CA GLY A 118 -43.35 11.75 19.22
C GLY A 118 -43.54 12.73 20.38
N VAL A 119 -42.45 13.05 21.11
CA VAL A 119 -42.50 14.02 22.22
C VAL A 119 -42.87 15.42 21.72
N LEU A 120 -42.30 15.88 20.60
CA LEU A 120 -42.61 17.19 20.03
C LEU A 120 -44.08 17.31 19.62
N ILE A 121 -44.65 16.28 19.01
CA ILE A 121 -46.07 16.27 18.63
C ILE A 121 -46.96 16.32 19.87
N LEU A 122 -46.65 15.55 20.90
CA LEU A 122 -47.39 15.54 22.16
C LEU A 122 -47.36 16.93 22.82
N PHE A 123 -46.18 17.57 22.84
CA PHE A 123 -46.02 18.90 23.39
C PHE A 123 -46.83 19.94 22.60
N ALA A 124 -46.82 19.87 21.27
CA ALA A 124 -47.60 20.75 20.41
C ALA A 124 -49.11 20.58 20.63
N LEU A 125 -49.58 19.35 20.82
CA LEU A 125 -50.99 19.07 21.12
C LEU A 125 -51.42 19.63 22.49
N VAL A 126 -50.59 19.45 23.52
CA VAL A 126 -50.85 20.02 24.85
C VAL A 126 -50.86 21.54 24.80
N ALA A 127 -49.87 22.15 24.15
CA ALA A 127 -49.81 23.61 23.97
C ALA A 127 -51.03 24.13 23.20
N TYR A 128 -51.44 23.44 22.13
CA TYR A 128 -52.64 23.79 21.38
C TYR A 128 -53.92 23.71 22.23
N PHE A 129 -54.05 22.67 23.07
CA PHE A 129 -55.20 22.51 23.95
C PHE A 129 -55.25 23.59 25.04
N LEU A 130 -54.09 23.96 25.60
CA LEU A 130 -53.96 25.04 26.58
C LEU A 130 -54.19 26.45 26.00
N LEU A 131 -53.88 26.66 24.72
CA LEU A 131 -54.13 27.93 24.03
C LEU A 131 -55.57 28.07 23.53
N ARG A 132 -56.27 26.94 23.36
CA ARG A 132 -57.64 26.89 22.85
C ARG A 132 -58.71 26.93 23.94
N ASN A 133 -58.42 26.37 25.12
CA ASN A 133 -59.24 26.52 26.33
C ASN A 133 -58.94 27.83 27.05
#